data_AF-A0A935HWA4-F1
#
_entry.id   AF-A0A935HWA4-F1
#
_cell.length_a   1.000
_cell.length_b   1.000
_cell.length_c   1.000
_cell.angle_alpha   90.00
_cell.angle_beta   90.00
_cell.angle_gamma   90.00
#
_symmetry.space_group_name_H-M   'P 1'
#
loop_
_entity.id
_entity.type
_entity.pdbx_description
1 polymer ?
#
loop_
_entity_poly.entity_id
_entity_poly.type
_entity_poly.pdbx_seq_one_letter_code
_entity_poly.pdbx_strand_id
1 'polypeptide(L)' 'MILITGASRGIGKFLFDKFTERGDPVYGTYFSENSECSQNKKYFHLDVKDYANAEEIIKNCHRR' A
#
# COMPACT_ATOMS: atom_id res chain seq x y z
N MET A 1 5.20 3.13 11.46
CA MET A 1 4.26 2.86 10.35
C MET A 1 4.96 3.20 9.05
N ILE A 2 4.95 2.29 8.09
CA ILE A 2 5.60 2.46 6.78
C ILE A 2 4.51 2.41 5.71
N LEU A 3 4.48 3.39 4.81
CA LEU A 3 3.62 3.39 3.63
C LEU A 3 4.50 3.29 2.39
N ILE A 4 4.25 2.29 1.55
CA ILE A 4 5.04 2.03 0.34
C ILE A 4 4.14 2.22 -0.88
N THR A 5 4.44 3.25 -1.67
CA THR A 5 3.78 3.47 -2.95
C THR A 5 4.31 2.52 -4.01
N GLY A 6 3.43 1.98 -4.86
CA GLY A 6 3.84 1.05 -5.91
C GLY A 6 4.30 -0.31 -5.36
N ALA A 7 3.68 -0.77 -4.27
CA ALA A 7 4.02 -2.02 -3.59
C ALA A 7 3.52 -3.29 -4.31
N SER A 8 2.92 -3.15 -5.49
CA SER A 8 2.35 -4.28 -6.23
C SER A 8 3.40 -5.14 -6.93
N ARG A 9 4.53 -4.56 -7.36
CA ARG A 9 5.59 -5.26 -8.12
C ARG A 9 6.98 -4.67 -7.87
N GLY A 10 8.01 -5.40 -8.30
CA GLY A 10 9.40 -4.93 -8.33
C GLY A 10 9.93 -4.55 -6.94
N ILE A 11 10.61 -3.39 -6.88
CA ILE A 11 11.26 -2.91 -5.65
C ILE A 11 10.23 -2.62 -4.54
N GLY A 12 9.08 -2.04 -4.88
CA GLY A 12 8.04 -1.74 -3.89
C GLY A 12 7.50 -3.00 -3.22
N LYS A 13 7.28 -4.07 -4.00
CA LYS A 13 6.85 -5.38 -3.48
C LYS A 13 7.92 -6.01 -2.59
N PHE A 14 9.19 -6.00 -3.03
CA PHE A 14 10.30 -6.51 -2.24
C PHE A 14 10.41 -5.81 -0.88
N LEU A 15 10.31 -4.48 -0.86
CA LEU A 15 10.34 -3.71 0.39
C LEU A 15 9.14 -4.05 1.28
N PHE A 16 7.93 -4.09 0.71
CA PHE A 16 6.71 -4.44 1.44
C PHE A 16 6.82 -5.81 2.11
N ASP A 17 7.28 -6.82 1.38
CA ASP A 17 7.45 -8.17 1.90
C ASP A 17 8.51 -8.18 3.02
N LYS A 18 9.66 -7.52 2.83
CA LYS A 18 10.72 -7.46 3.84
C LYS A 18 10.32 -6.77 5.14
N PHE A 19 9.60 -5.66 5.07
CA PHE A 19 9.10 -4.98 6.27
C PHE A 19 7.96 -5.77 6.92
N THR A 20 7.11 -6.43 6.11
CA THR A 20 6.09 -7.35 6.65
C THR A 20 6.71 -8.52 7.41
N GLU A 21 7.75 -9.15 6.85
CA GLU A 21 8.48 -10.26 7.49
C GLU A 21 9.13 -9.86 8.82
N ARG A 22 9.56 -8.59 8.96
CA ARG A 22 10.11 -8.05 10.21
C ARG A 22 9.05 -7.76 11.28
N GLY A 23 7.77 -7.85 10.94
CA GLY A 23 6.66 -7.50 11.82
C GLY A 23 6.37 -6.01 11.89
N ASP A 24 6.95 -5.19 11.00
CA ASP A 24 6.67 -3.76 10.96
C ASP A 24 5.22 -3.49 10.49
N PRO A 25 4.54 -2.46 11.04
CA PRO A 25 3.24 -2.01 10.55
C PRO A 25 3.42 -1.30 9.20
N VAL A 26 3.30 -2.07 8.11
CA VAL A 26 3.47 -1.62 6.72
C VAL A 26 2.17 -1.71 5.92
N TYR A 27 1.94 -0.69 5.09
CA TYR A 27 0.85 -0.60 4.13
C TYR A 27 1.43 -0.38 2.73
N GLY A 28 0.79 -0.97 1.72
CA GLY A 28 1.19 -0.87 0.32
C GLY A 28 0.14 -0.15 -0.51
N THR A 29 0.54 0.51 -1.59
CA THR A 29 -0.41 1.01 -2.60
C THR A 29 -0.15 0.45 -3.98
N TYR A 30 -1.20 0.35 -4.79
CA TYR A 30 -1.15 -0.15 -6.16
C TYR A 30 -2.06 0.67 -7.07
N PHE A 31 -1.67 0.81 -8.34
CA PHE A 31 -2.45 1.53 -9.34
C PHE A 31 -3.23 0.58 -10.26
N SER A 32 -2.59 -0.46 -10.77
CA SER A 32 -3.25 -1.42 -11.67
C SER A 32 -3.84 -2.57 -10.87
N GLU A 33 -5.05 -3.00 -11.25
CA GLU A 33 -5.71 -4.13 -10.61
C GLU A 33 -4.80 -5.38 -10.59
N ASN A 34 -4.60 -5.89 -9.38
CA ASN A 34 -3.89 -7.13 -9.14
C ASN A 34 -4.71 -7.88 -8.08
N SER A 35 -5.19 -9.09 -8.41
CA SER A 35 -6.04 -9.89 -7.54
C SER A 35 -5.41 -10.14 -6.17
N GLU A 36 -4.08 -10.25 -6.09
CA GLU A 36 -3.33 -10.40 -4.83
C GLU A 36 -3.40 -9.13 -3.97
N CYS A 37 -3.34 -7.96 -4.59
CA CYS A 37 -3.41 -6.67 -3.89
C CYS A 37 -4.84 -6.37 -3.43
N SER A 38 -5.83 -6.63 -4.29
CA SER A 38 -7.24 -6.35 -4.00
C SER A 38 -7.81 -7.17 -2.84
N GLN A 39 -7.28 -8.37 -2.58
CA GLN A 39 -7.71 -9.24 -1.48
C GLN A 39 -6.98 -8.96 -0.16
N ASN A 40 -5.88 -8.21 -0.20
CA ASN A 40 -5.03 -7.97 0.95
C ASN A 40 -5.39 -6.63 1.63
N LYS A 41 -5.89 -6.69 2.87
CA LYS A 41 -6.30 -5.51 3.66
C LYS A 41 -5.18 -4.50 3.96
N LYS A 42 -3.91 -4.87 3.71
CA LYS A 42 -2.75 -3.97 3.84
C LYS A 42 -2.48 -3.16 2.56
N TYR A 43 -3.18 -3.47 1.47
CA TYR A 43 -3.04 -2.77 0.21
C TYR A 43 -4.21 -1.81 -0.02
N PHE A 44 -3.89 -0.64 -0.56
CA PHE A 44 -4.86 0.36 -0.98
C PHE A 44 -4.67 0.69 -2.45
N HIS A 45 -5.77 0.82 -3.18
CA HIS A 45 -5.71 1.34 -4.54
C HIS A 45 -5.39 2.85 -4.47
N LEU A 46 -4.31 3.25 -5.14
CA LEU A 46 -3.86 4.64 -5.25
C LEU A 46 -3.74 5.04 -6.72
N ASP A 47 -4.54 6.03 -7.13
CA ASP A 47 -4.22 6.85 -8.28
C ASP A 47 -3.57 8.16 -7.81
N VAL A 48 -2.28 8.32 -8.14
CA VAL A 48 -1.50 9.51 -7.74
C VAL A 48 -2.00 10.82 -8.39
N LYS A 49 -2.83 10.73 -9.42
CA LYS A 49 -3.48 11.89 -10.05
C LYS A 49 -4.74 12.32 -9.32
N ASP A 50 -5.30 11.45 -8.48
CA ASP A 50 -6.50 11.73 -7.68
C ASP A 50 -6.09 12.11 -6.25
N TYR A 51 -6.12 13.42 -5.99
CA TYR A 51 -5.77 13.96 -4.68
C TYR A 51 -6.70 13.49 -3.56
N ALA A 52 -8.01 13.32 -3.85
CA ALA A 52 -8.98 12.89 -2.85
C ALA A 52 -8.72 11.42 -2.46
N ASN A 53 -8.40 10.57 -3.43
CA ASN A 53 -7.99 9.19 -3.18
C ASN A 53 -6.69 9.12 -2.34
N ALA A 54 -5.69 9.94 -2.64
CA ALA A 54 -4.47 10.02 -1.84
C ALA A 54 -4.74 10.44 -0.37
N GLU A 55 -5.57 11.46 -0.16
CA GLU A 55 -5.98 11.87 1.20
C GLU A 55 -6.69 10.75 1.97
N GLU A 56 -7.57 10.01 1.29
CA GLU A 56 -8.32 8.92 1.92
C GLU A 56 -7.39 7.80 2.43
N ILE A 57 -6.35 7.45 1.66
CA ILE A 57 -5.37 6.44 2.08
C ILE A 57 -4.62 6.89 3.32
N ILE A 58 -4.19 8.15 3.38
CA ILE A 58 -3.50 8.69 4.56
C ILE A 58 -4.41 8.66 5.79
N LYS A 59 -5.69 9.04 5.66
CA LYS A 59 -6.68 8.97 6.74
C LYS A 59 -6.90 7.53 7.23
N ASN A 60 -6.95 6.56 6.32
CA ASN A 60 -7.11 5.14 6.67
C ASN A 60 -5.87 4.56 7.35
N CYS A 61 -4.67 4.98 6.94
CA CYS A 61 -3.42 4.53 7.58
C CYS A 61 -3.26 5.10 8.99
N HIS A 62 -3.69 6.35 9.24
CA HIS A 62 -3.50 7.01 10.54
C HIS A 62 -4.50 6.58 11.62
N ARG A 63 -5.66 6.03 11.23
CA ARG A 63 -6.74 5.63 12.16
C ARG A 63 -6.59 4.21 12.75
N ARG A 64 -5.53 3.46 12.43
CA ARG A 64 -5.36 2.06 12.82
C ARG A 64 -4.06 1.78 13.56
#